data_AF-A0A538CEW7-F1
#
_entry.id   AF-A0A538CEW7-F1
#
_cell.length_a   1.000
_cell.length_b   1.000
_cell.length_c   1.000
_cell.angle_alpha   90.00
_cell.angle_beta   90.00
_cell.angle_gamma   90.00
#
_symmetry.space_group_name_H-M   'P 1'
#
loop_
_entity.id
_entity.type
_entity.pdbx_description
1 polymer ?
#
loop_
_entity_poly.entity_id
_entity_poly.type
_entity_poly.pdbx_seq_one_letter_code
_entity_poly.pdbx_strand_id
1 'polypeptide(L)'
;MSRYGIERGDVLLSLQLALTQEEEEPIDLEAISRQGQPAVRPSAGNGAAPHRPSAPPRVRPLVHERRPLPGIPPAPPRPVIMVDPTTGAGTMAALRRDLAVQKKTGGRPDGKVIGLEIETLDQFRMVLGAGAADEVIRGLVEVAPFALQARDRVYRFGRDKLILWLGVSKDAEVEKARSGLEQAVTRFLADRGFPEVRLLARALDPAALAR
;
A
#
# COMPACT_ATOMS: atom_id res chain seq x y z
N MET A 1 -28.55 29.16 -36.21
CA MET A 1 -28.24 29.79 -34.92
C MET A 1 -27.33 28.86 -34.12
N SER A 2 -26.21 29.40 -33.63
CA SER A 2 -25.17 28.93 -32.66
C SER A 2 -24.82 27.44 -32.54
N ARG A 3 -23.59 27.02 -32.90
CA ARG A 3 -22.28 27.12 -32.19
C ARG A 3 -22.21 26.31 -30.88
N TYR A 4 -21.60 25.13 -30.95
CA TYR A 4 -20.93 24.49 -29.80
C TYR A 4 -19.43 24.43 -30.10
N GLY A 5 -18.71 25.44 -29.64
CA GLY A 5 -17.27 25.40 -29.46
C GLY A 5 -17.02 25.38 -27.96
N ILE A 6 -16.55 24.25 -27.44
CA ILE A 6 -16.07 24.14 -26.06
C ILE A 6 -14.65 23.55 -26.15
N GLU A 7 -13.70 24.48 -26.22
CA GLU A 7 -12.51 24.52 -25.36
C GLU A 7 -11.75 23.20 -25.15
N ARG A 8 -10.98 22.80 -26.18
CA ARG A 8 -9.94 21.76 -26.12
C ARG A 8 -8.71 22.12 -25.24
N GLY A 9 -8.70 23.30 -24.61
CA GLY A 9 -7.54 23.83 -23.88
C GLY A 9 -7.45 23.41 -22.41
N ASP A 10 -8.58 23.26 -21.71
CA ASP A 10 -8.59 23.05 -20.25
C ASP A 10 -8.39 21.60 -19.79
N VAL A 11 -8.57 20.64 -20.71
CA VAL A 11 -8.42 19.21 -20.40
C VAL A 11 -6.94 18.84 -20.20
N LEU A 12 -6.01 19.55 -20.85
CA LEU A 12 -4.58 19.26 -20.75
C LEU A 12 -3.94 19.82 -19.48
N LEU A 13 -4.39 21.00 -19.00
CA LEU A 13 -3.91 21.59 -17.74
C LEU A 13 -4.37 20.79 -16.51
N SER A 14 -5.55 20.18 -16.58
CA SER A 14 -6.10 19.35 -15.50
C SER A 14 -5.32 18.04 -15.29
N LEU A 15 -4.73 17.49 -16.36
CA LEU A 15 -3.87 16.30 -16.27
C LEU A 15 -2.50 16.61 -15.66
N GLN A 16 -1.97 17.82 -15.88
CA GLN A 16 -0.64 18.20 -15.42
C GLN A 16 -0.59 18.52 -13.91
N LEU A 17 -1.71 18.95 -13.32
CA LEU A 17 -1.86 19.14 -11.88
C LEU A 17 -2.14 17.83 -11.10
N ALA A 18 -2.65 16.79 -11.76
CA ALA A 18 -2.86 15.48 -11.12
C ALA A 18 -1.56 14.70 -10.90
N LEU A 19 -0.50 15.02 -11.64
CA LEU A 19 0.81 14.34 -11.57
C LEU A 19 1.77 14.92 -10.52
N THR A 20 1.39 15.98 -9.79
CA THR A 20 2.31 16.74 -8.93
C THR A 20 2.06 16.59 -7.42
N GLN A 21 1.15 15.74 -6.96
CA GLN A 21 0.85 15.60 -5.51
C GLN A 21 0.71 14.17 -4.99
N GLU A 22 1.39 13.19 -5.60
CA GLU A 22 1.61 11.89 -4.94
C GLU A 22 2.84 11.95 -4.02
N GLU A 23 2.76 12.75 -2.96
CA GLU A 23 3.49 12.47 -1.72
C GLU A 23 2.53 11.70 -0.81
N GLU A 24 2.40 10.39 -1.07
CA GLU A 24 1.87 9.44 -0.11
C GLU A 24 2.80 9.45 1.11
N GLU A 25 2.26 9.78 2.29
CA GLU A 25 2.99 9.54 3.53
C GLU A 25 3.39 8.05 3.56
N PRO A 26 4.68 7.73 3.70
CA PRO A 26 5.12 6.35 3.76
C PRO A 26 4.59 5.75 5.06
N ILE A 27 3.51 4.99 4.96
CA ILE A 27 3.11 4.06 6.01
C ILE A 27 4.23 3.02 6.08
N ASP A 28 5.12 3.19 7.06
CA ASP A 28 6.23 2.31 7.29
C ASP A 28 5.73 0.94 7.79
N LEU A 29 5.85 -0.07 6.92
CA LEU A 29 5.53 -1.46 7.24
C LEU A 29 6.39 -2.00 8.40
N GLU A 30 7.58 -1.44 8.64
CA GLU A 30 8.36 -1.74 9.85
C GLU A 30 7.66 -1.23 11.10
N ALA A 31 7.09 -0.02 11.05
CA ALA A 31 6.40 0.58 12.19
C ALA A 31 5.12 -0.17 12.56
N ILE A 32 4.37 -0.67 11.58
CA ILE A 32 3.19 -1.52 11.82
C ILE A 32 3.59 -2.84 12.51
N SER A 33 4.73 -3.41 12.14
CA SER A 33 5.24 -4.64 12.76
C SER A 33 5.71 -4.48 14.21
N ARG A 34 6.13 -3.28 14.62
CA ARG A 34 6.70 -3.01 15.96
C ARG A 34 5.67 -2.72 17.05
N GLN A 35 4.41 -2.43 16.70
CA GLN A 35 3.36 -2.11 17.69
C GLN A 35 2.89 -3.31 18.55
N GLY A 36 3.43 -4.52 18.33
CA GLY A 36 3.09 -5.74 19.07
C GLY A 36 3.97 -6.10 20.27
N GLN A 37 4.98 -5.29 20.65
CA GLN A 37 5.89 -5.60 21.76
C GLN A 37 5.62 -4.73 23.01
N PRO A 38 5.49 -5.32 24.22
CA PRO A 38 5.37 -4.54 25.45
C PRO A 38 6.71 -3.86 25.78
N ALA A 39 6.70 -2.53 25.88
CA ALA A 39 7.86 -1.75 26.26
C ALA A 39 8.25 -2.00 27.73
N VAL A 40 9.35 -2.74 27.94
CA VAL A 40 10.05 -2.81 29.23
C VAL A 40 10.77 -1.49 29.46
N ARG A 41 10.35 -0.74 30.48
CA ARG A 41 11.01 0.50 30.93
C ARG A 41 12.23 0.16 31.81
N PRO A 42 13.42 0.75 31.56
CA PRO A 42 14.41 0.93 32.60
C PRO A 42 14.20 2.24 33.36
N SER A 43 14.43 2.17 34.66
CA SER A 43 14.24 3.22 35.67
C SER A 43 15.47 4.12 35.81
N ALA A 44 15.18 5.41 36.06
CA ALA A 44 15.90 6.48 36.77
C ALA A 44 17.45 6.55 36.77
N GLY A 45 17.96 7.71 36.33
CA GLY A 45 19.25 8.26 36.74
C GLY A 45 19.14 9.78 36.93
N ASN A 46 19.32 10.23 38.18
CA ASN A 46 19.35 11.63 38.61
C ASN A 46 20.54 12.40 38.02
N GLY A 47 20.30 13.60 37.51
CA GLY A 47 21.34 14.55 37.10
C GLY A 47 20.79 15.97 37.07
N ALA A 48 21.44 16.88 37.80
CA ALA A 48 21.00 18.22 38.14
C ALA A 48 20.82 19.15 36.92
N ALA A 49 19.83 20.04 37.01
CA ALA A 49 19.44 21.00 35.99
C ALA A 49 20.33 22.26 35.99
N PRO A 50 20.70 22.80 34.82
CA PRO A 50 21.01 24.21 34.67
C PRO A 50 19.80 25.01 34.15
N HIS A 51 19.67 26.22 34.69
CA HIS A 51 18.61 27.20 34.40
C HIS A 51 18.39 27.43 32.90
N ARG A 52 17.15 27.22 32.45
CA ARG A 52 16.70 27.53 31.09
C ARG A 52 16.01 28.90 31.11
N PRO A 53 16.40 29.86 30.25
CA PRO A 53 15.69 31.13 30.14
C PRO A 53 14.28 30.89 29.56
N SER A 54 13.28 31.52 30.18
CA SER A 54 11.87 31.44 29.83
C SER A 54 11.65 31.84 28.37
N ALA A 55 11.09 30.93 27.58
CA ALA A 55 10.69 31.21 26.20
C ALA A 55 9.51 32.20 26.17
N PRO A 56 9.45 33.12 25.19
CA PRO A 56 8.30 34.02 25.04
C PRO A 56 7.02 33.22 24.72
N PRO A 57 5.84 33.76 25.04
CA PRO A 57 4.57 33.07 24.82
C PRO A 57 4.39 32.76 23.33
N ARG A 58 4.30 31.48 23.00
CA ARG A 58 3.88 31.02 21.68
C ARG A 58 2.45 31.49 21.44
N VAL A 59 2.29 32.50 20.59
CA VAL A 59 1.00 32.84 19.98
C VAL A 59 0.57 31.60 19.20
N ARG A 60 -0.43 30.88 19.70
CA ARG A 60 -1.08 29.80 18.94
C ARG A 60 -1.66 30.45 17.68
N PRO A 61 -1.31 29.99 16.47
CA PRO A 61 -2.07 30.38 15.29
C PRO A 61 -3.53 30.00 15.55
N LEU A 62 -4.45 30.95 15.38
CA LEU A 62 -5.87 30.63 15.35
C LEU A 62 -6.03 29.53 14.29
N VAL A 63 -6.33 28.32 14.74
CA VAL A 63 -6.94 27.30 13.90
C VAL A 63 -8.21 27.97 13.38
N HIS A 64 -8.15 28.49 12.16
CA HIS A 64 -9.36 28.85 11.45
C HIS A 64 -10.08 27.54 11.27
N GLU A 65 -11.01 27.24 12.18
CA GLU A 65 -12.13 26.36 11.89
C GLU A 65 -12.69 26.88 10.57
N ARG A 66 -12.34 26.20 9.47
CA ARG A 66 -12.96 26.44 8.17
C ARG A 66 -14.42 26.04 8.35
N ARG A 67 -15.23 26.95 8.87
CA ARG A 67 -16.68 26.87 8.77
C ARG A 67 -16.97 26.64 7.29
N PRO A 68 -17.66 25.55 6.93
CA PRO A 68 -18.15 25.39 5.57
C PRO A 68 -18.92 26.65 5.21
N LEU A 69 -18.50 27.33 4.14
CA LEU A 69 -19.23 28.49 3.64
C LEU A 69 -20.66 28.03 3.31
N PRO A 70 -21.70 28.66 3.88
CA PRO A 70 -23.08 28.28 3.57
C PRO A 70 -23.31 28.49 2.07
N GLY A 71 -23.72 27.43 1.37
CA GLY A 71 -24.11 27.48 -0.05
C GLY A 71 -23.15 26.85 -1.05
N ILE A 72 -21.97 26.36 -0.64
CA ILE A 72 -21.14 25.51 -1.51
C ILE A 72 -21.65 24.06 -1.36
N PRO A 73 -22.23 23.43 -2.39
CA PRO A 73 -22.56 22.02 -2.31
C PRO A 73 -21.26 21.22 -2.07
N PRO A 74 -21.29 20.18 -1.21
CA PRO A 74 -20.11 19.35 -1.02
C PRO A 74 -19.66 18.82 -2.37
N ALA A 75 -18.35 18.89 -2.64
CA ALA A 75 -17.79 18.30 -3.85
C ALA A 75 -18.24 16.84 -3.94
N PRO A 76 -18.61 16.34 -5.14
CA PRO A 76 -19.00 14.95 -5.29
C PRO A 76 -17.86 14.05 -4.81
N PRO A 77 -18.18 12.93 -4.13
CA PRO A 77 -17.16 12.01 -3.66
C PRO A 77 -16.32 11.53 -4.85
N ARG A 78 -15.00 11.65 -4.73
CA ARG A 78 -14.08 11.15 -5.77
C ARG A 78 -14.29 9.64 -5.93
N PRO A 79 -14.27 9.11 -7.17
CA PRO A 79 -14.39 7.67 -7.38
C PRO A 79 -13.23 6.95 -6.69
N VAL A 80 -13.55 5.95 -5.87
CA VAL A 80 -12.54 5.11 -5.20
C VAL A 80 -12.07 4.06 -6.20
N ILE A 81 -10.80 4.12 -6.59
CA ILE A 81 -10.18 3.15 -7.48
C ILE A 81 -9.90 1.87 -6.69
N MET A 82 -10.49 0.74 -7.14
CA MET A 82 -10.39 -0.55 -6.45
C MET A 82 -9.35 -1.48 -7.06
N VAL A 83 -8.91 -1.20 -8.28
CA VAL A 83 -7.90 -1.98 -9.00
C VAL A 83 -6.82 -1.04 -9.48
N ASP A 84 -5.57 -1.39 -9.21
CA ASP A 84 -4.40 -0.68 -9.68
C ASP A 84 -4.30 -0.80 -11.21
N PRO A 85 -4.30 0.31 -11.97
CA PRO A 85 -4.34 0.26 -13.42
C PRO A 85 -3.03 -0.22 -14.06
N THR A 86 -1.91 -0.20 -13.31
CA THR A 86 -0.59 -0.55 -13.85
C THR A 86 -0.30 -2.04 -13.78
N THR A 87 -0.87 -2.71 -12.78
CA THR A 87 -0.60 -4.12 -12.45
C THR A 87 -1.85 -4.99 -12.50
N GLY A 88 -3.05 -4.43 -12.34
CA GLY A 88 -4.30 -5.16 -12.19
C GLY A 88 -4.54 -5.71 -10.78
N ALA A 89 -3.67 -5.44 -9.81
CA ALA A 89 -3.86 -5.86 -8.43
C ALA A 89 -4.96 -5.04 -7.73
N GLY A 90 -5.57 -5.56 -6.67
CA GLY A 90 -6.48 -4.75 -5.85
C GLY A 90 -5.74 -3.57 -5.20
N THR A 91 -6.38 -2.42 -5.05
CA THR A 91 -5.77 -1.31 -4.30
C THR A 91 -5.89 -1.52 -2.79
N MET A 92 -5.24 -0.66 -1.99
CA MET A 92 -5.47 -0.62 -0.55
C MET A 92 -6.93 -0.34 -0.16
N ALA A 93 -7.67 0.39 -0.99
CA ALA A 93 -9.10 0.57 -0.78
C ALA A 93 -9.88 -0.74 -0.96
N ALA A 94 -9.48 -1.59 -1.92
CA ALA A 94 -10.03 -2.93 -2.07
C ALA A 94 -9.69 -3.82 -0.87
N LEU A 95 -8.44 -3.83 -0.41
CA LEU A 95 -8.06 -4.59 0.79
C LEU A 95 -8.90 -4.18 2.01
N ARG A 96 -9.03 -2.88 2.28
CA ARG A 96 -9.82 -2.37 3.41
C ARG A 96 -11.28 -2.78 3.34
N ARG A 97 -11.90 -2.68 2.15
CA ARG A 97 -13.28 -3.14 1.92
C ARG A 97 -13.40 -4.63 2.25
N ASP A 98 -12.47 -5.42 1.74
CA ASP A 98 -12.48 -6.87 1.84
C ASP A 98 -12.29 -7.33 3.30
N LEU A 99 -11.39 -6.68 4.06
CA LEU A 99 -11.24 -6.86 5.51
C LEU A 99 -12.49 -6.43 6.29
N ALA A 100 -13.13 -5.32 5.90
CA ALA A 100 -14.35 -4.85 6.54
C ALA A 100 -15.53 -5.80 6.32
N VAL A 101 -15.64 -6.41 5.14
CA VAL A 101 -16.64 -7.45 4.85
C VAL A 101 -16.40 -8.67 5.74
N GLN A 102 -15.16 -9.14 5.84
CA GLN A 102 -14.81 -10.29 6.69
C GLN A 102 -15.21 -10.05 8.15
N LYS A 103 -14.88 -8.87 8.70
CA LYS A 103 -15.23 -8.49 10.07
C LYS A 103 -16.75 -8.50 10.31
N LYS A 104 -17.56 -8.08 9.33
CA LYS A 104 -19.03 -8.05 9.43
C LYS A 104 -19.67 -9.43 9.35
N THR A 105 -19.10 -10.33 8.55
CA THR A 105 -19.65 -11.68 8.36
C THR A 105 -19.43 -12.61 9.56
N GLY A 106 -18.69 -12.19 10.60
CA GLY A 106 -18.53 -12.97 11.85
C GLY A 106 -17.77 -14.29 11.68
N GLY A 107 -17.32 -14.63 10.46
CA GLY A 107 -16.38 -15.70 10.23
C GLY A 107 -15.10 -15.41 10.99
N ARG A 108 -14.50 -16.42 11.61
CA ARG A 108 -13.13 -16.29 12.13
C ARG A 108 -12.25 -15.67 11.03
N PRO A 109 -11.23 -14.86 11.41
CA PRO A 109 -10.22 -14.43 10.46
C PRO A 109 -9.39 -15.65 10.07
N ASP A 110 -9.96 -16.56 9.28
CA ASP A 110 -9.31 -17.79 8.82
C ASP A 110 -8.32 -17.50 7.68
N GLY A 111 -8.01 -16.23 7.45
CA GLY A 111 -7.05 -15.80 6.47
C GLY A 111 -5.92 -14.97 7.06
N LYS A 112 -4.71 -15.17 6.54
CA LYS A 112 -3.51 -14.43 6.89
C LYS A 112 -3.26 -13.32 5.90
N VAL A 113 -2.86 -12.17 6.41
CA VAL A 113 -2.41 -11.03 5.59
C VAL A 113 -0.90 -10.99 5.63
N ILE A 114 -0.29 -11.02 4.45
CA ILE A 114 1.16 -11.16 4.27
C ILE A 114 1.63 -10.00 3.38
N GLY A 115 2.62 -9.24 3.85
CA GLY A 115 3.37 -8.32 3.01
C GLY A 115 4.37 -9.11 2.17
N LEU A 116 4.44 -8.81 0.89
CA LEU A 116 5.31 -9.43 -0.08
C LEU A 116 6.23 -8.38 -0.70
N GLU A 117 7.53 -8.67 -0.68
CA GLU A 117 8.57 -7.84 -1.29
C GLU A 117 9.42 -8.71 -2.22
N ILE A 118 9.93 -8.11 -3.30
CA ILE A 118 10.82 -8.77 -4.25
C ILE A 118 12.25 -8.33 -3.92
N GLU A 119 13.10 -9.27 -3.49
CA GLU A 119 14.45 -8.97 -2.99
C GLU A 119 15.33 -8.30 -4.05
N THR A 120 15.17 -8.69 -5.32
CA THR A 120 16.04 -8.30 -6.43
C THR A 120 15.50 -7.14 -7.28
N LEU A 121 14.42 -6.48 -6.85
CA LEU A 121 13.70 -5.50 -7.67
C LEU A 121 14.58 -4.30 -8.06
N ASP A 122 15.40 -3.80 -7.14
CA ASP A 122 16.34 -2.70 -7.42
C ASP A 122 17.45 -3.11 -8.38
N GLN A 123 17.89 -4.37 -8.31
CA GLN A 123 18.88 -4.89 -9.26
C GLN A 123 18.32 -4.93 -10.68
N PHE A 124 17.04 -5.29 -10.84
CA PHE A 124 16.39 -5.27 -12.15
C PHE A 124 16.31 -3.88 -12.73
N ARG A 125 16.02 -2.86 -11.90
CA ARG A 125 16.04 -1.46 -12.36
C ARG A 125 17.40 -1.03 -12.87
N MET A 126 18.46 -1.41 -12.16
CA MET A 126 19.82 -1.06 -12.51
C MET A 126 20.31 -1.75 -13.79
N VAL A 127 19.96 -3.03 -13.98
CA VAL A 127 20.49 -3.85 -15.08
C VAL A 127 19.60 -3.81 -16.33
N LEU A 128 18.29 -3.84 -16.16
CA LEU A 128 17.30 -3.98 -17.25
C LEU A 128 16.53 -2.68 -17.52
N GLY A 129 16.73 -1.64 -16.70
CA GLY A 129 16.13 -0.32 -16.86
C GLY A 129 14.92 -0.05 -15.98
N ALA A 130 14.47 1.20 -15.95
CA ALA A 130 13.50 1.70 -14.96
C ALA A 130 12.15 0.96 -14.97
N GLY A 131 11.69 0.47 -16.14
CA GLY A 131 10.43 -0.25 -16.28
C GLY A 131 10.47 -1.73 -15.89
N ALA A 132 11.67 -2.30 -15.70
CA ALA A 132 11.83 -3.73 -15.42
C ALA A 132 11.15 -4.16 -14.11
N ALA A 133 11.21 -3.32 -13.08
CA ALA A 133 10.51 -3.58 -11.82
C ALA A 133 8.99 -3.66 -12.00
N ASP A 134 8.42 -2.78 -12.81
CA ASP A 134 6.98 -2.74 -13.05
C ASP A 134 6.53 -3.97 -13.85
N GLU A 135 7.34 -4.46 -14.78
CA GLU A 135 7.09 -5.71 -15.49
C GLU A 135 7.13 -6.94 -14.58
N VAL A 136 8.08 -6.99 -13.64
CA VAL A 136 8.15 -8.08 -12.66
C VAL A 136 6.93 -8.09 -11.75
N ILE A 137 6.53 -6.92 -11.24
CA ILE A 137 5.35 -6.80 -10.40
C ILE A 137 4.08 -7.17 -11.18
N ARG A 138 3.95 -6.69 -12.42
CA ARG A 138 2.82 -7.06 -13.29
C ARG A 138 2.79 -8.56 -13.55
N GLY A 139 3.93 -9.17 -13.86
CA GLY A 139 4.05 -10.62 -14.07
C GLY A 139 3.65 -11.43 -12.84
N LEU A 140 4.02 -10.96 -11.64
CA LEU A 140 3.60 -11.59 -10.39
C LEU A 140 2.07 -11.56 -10.25
N VAL A 141 1.44 -10.42 -10.52
CA VAL A 141 -0.02 -10.26 -10.43
C VAL A 141 -0.74 -11.10 -11.49
N GLU A 142 -0.20 -11.19 -12.70
CA GLU A 142 -0.76 -12.01 -13.79
C GLU A 142 -0.71 -13.51 -13.49
N VAL A 143 0.35 -13.98 -12.82
CA VAL A 143 0.55 -15.40 -12.49
C VAL A 143 -0.19 -15.81 -11.22
N ALA A 144 -0.43 -14.87 -10.29
CA ALA A 144 -1.03 -15.15 -8.99
C ALA A 144 -2.35 -15.96 -9.04
N PRO A 145 -3.31 -15.72 -9.95
CA PRO A 145 -4.54 -16.51 -10.04
C PRO A 145 -4.32 -18.01 -10.33
N PHE A 146 -3.17 -18.36 -10.91
CA PHE A 146 -2.81 -19.75 -11.24
C PHE A 146 -1.94 -20.41 -10.16
N ALA A 147 -1.18 -19.61 -9.40
CA ALA A 147 -0.30 -20.09 -8.34
C ALA A 147 -0.98 -20.14 -6.96
N LEU A 148 -2.04 -19.36 -6.75
CA LEU A 148 -2.75 -19.22 -5.48
C LEU A 148 -4.13 -19.87 -5.51
N GLN A 149 -4.78 -19.98 -4.35
CA GLN A 149 -6.16 -20.49 -4.27
C GLN A 149 -7.15 -19.45 -4.80
N ALA A 150 -8.32 -19.91 -5.26
CA ALA A 150 -9.37 -19.03 -5.82
C ALA A 150 -9.89 -17.95 -4.84
N ARG A 151 -9.72 -18.16 -3.53
CA ARG A 151 -10.10 -17.21 -2.47
C ARG A 151 -8.98 -16.23 -2.09
N ASP A 152 -7.76 -16.49 -2.53
CA ASP A 152 -6.61 -15.64 -2.24
C ASP A 152 -6.68 -14.38 -3.10
N ARG A 153 -6.12 -13.29 -2.59
CA ARG A 153 -6.17 -11.97 -3.24
C ARG A 153 -4.82 -11.28 -3.14
N VAL A 154 -4.46 -10.57 -4.22
CA VAL A 154 -3.24 -9.75 -4.31
C VAL A 154 -3.64 -8.28 -4.35
N TYR A 155 -2.98 -7.48 -3.53
CA TYR A 155 -3.17 -6.05 -3.45
C TYR A 155 -1.85 -5.31 -3.65
N ARG A 156 -1.93 -4.14 -4.25
CA ARG A 156 -0.83 -3.20 -4.42
C ARG A 156 -0.67 -2.36 -3.15
N PHE A 157 0.55 -2.31 -2.62
CA PHE A 157 0.91 -1.44 -1.50
C PHE A 157 2.13 -0.61 -1.86
N GLY A 158 1.92 0.67 -2.17
CA GLY A 158 2.96 1.55 -2.66
C GLY A 158 3.60 1.05 -3.96
N ARG A 159 4.83 1.48 -4.21
CA ARG A 159 5.53 1.25 -5.48
C ARG A 159 6.09 -0.15 -5.66
N ASP A 160 6.55 -0.81 -4.59
CA ASP A 160 7.41 -2.00 -4.73
C ASP A 160 6.89 -3.21 -3.97
N LYS A 161 5.76 -3.04 -3.29
CA LYS A 161 5.26 -4.02 -2.34
C LYS A 161 3.87 -4.46 -2.72
N LEU A 162 3.58 -5.69 -2.35
CA LEU A 162 2.27 -6.29 -2.51
C LEU A 162 1.79 -6.77 -1.15
N ILE A 163 0.48 -6.88 -1.00
CA ILE A 163 -0.13 -7.55 0.13
C ILE A 163 -0.90 -8.75 -0.42
N LEU A 164 -0.65 -9.91 0.14
CA LEU A 164 -1.39 -11.14 -0.08
C LEU A 164 -2.39 -11.30 1.06
N TRP A 165 -3.65 -11.49 0.72
CA TRP A 165 -4.61 -12.06 1.66
C TRP A 165 -4.84 -13.52 1.27
N LEU A 166 -4.42 -14.42 2.15
CA LEU A 166 -4.51 -15.85 1.94
C LEU A 166 -5.63 -16.41 2.80
N GLY A 167 -6.53 -17.21 2.23
CA GLY A 167 -7.63 -17.85 2.97
C GLY A 167 -7.20 -19.02 3.87
N VAL A 168 -5.98 -18.99 4.38
CA VAL A 168 -5.34 -20.06 5.15
C VAL A 168 -4.97 -19.59 6.55
N SER A 169 -4.93 -20.53 7.49
CA SER A 169 -4.63 -20.24 8.90
C SER A 169 -3.26 -20.77 9.35
N LYS A 170 -2.67 -21.73 8.63
CA LYS A 170 -1.41 -22.39 9.01
C LYS A 170 -0.20 -21.76 8.31
N ASP A 171 0.90 -21.56 9.04
CA ASP A 171 2.13 -20.98 8.46
C ASP A 171 2.74 -21.84 7.33
N ALA A 172 2.64 -23.17 7.44
CA ALA A 172 3.10 -24.06 6.37
C ALA A 172 2.34 -23.85 5.05
N GLU A 173 1.06 -23.45 5.10
CA GLU A 173 0.27 -23.15 3.91
C GLU A 173 0.64 -21.79 3.32
N VAL A 174 0.99 -20.82 4.17
CA VAL A 174 1.54 -19.53 3.73
C VAL A 174 2.86 -19.73 2.99
N GLU A 175 3.78 -20.50 3.56
CA GLU A 175 5.08 -20.76 2.93
C GLU A 175 4.93 -21.54 1.62
N LYS A 176 4.00 -22.50 1.58
CA LYS A 176 3.66 -23.21 0.34
C LYS A 176 3.12 -22.25 -0.73
N ALA A 177 2.24 -21.31 -0.36
CA ALA A 177 1.71 -20.31 -1.29
C ALA A 177 2.81 -19.36 -1.79
N ARG A 178 3.69 -18.88 -0.88
CA ARG A 178 4.85 -18.05 -1.22
C ARG A 178 5.79 -18.75 -2.19
N SER A 179 6.24 -19.96 -1.86
CA SER A 179 7.16 -20.75 -2.69
C SER A 179 6.54 -21.14 -4.03
N GLY A 180 5.24 -21.49 -4.06
CA GLY A 180 4.52 -21.76 -5.30
C GLY A 180 4.43 -20.54 -6.21
N LEU A 181 4.14 -19.36 -5.64
CA LEU A 181 4.12 -18.10 -6.37
C LEU A 181 5.51 -17.71 -6.89
N GLU A 182 6.56 -17.89 -6.08
CA GLU A 182 7.95 -17.64 -6.45
C GLU A 182 8.42 -18.48 -7.64
N GLN A 183 8.12 -19.79 -7.63
CA GLN A 183 8.44 -20.68 -8.73
C GLN A 183 7.67 -20.29 -10.01
N ALA A 184 6.38 -19.98 -9.87
CA ALA A 184 5.54 -19.63 -11.00
C ALA A 184 5.96 -18.30 -11.64
N VAL A 185 6.26 -17.28 -10.84
CA VAL A 185 6.74 -15.98 -11.35
C VAL A 185 8.13 -16.10 -11.95
N THR A 186 9.04 -16.86 -11.33
CA THR A 186 10.38 -17.10 -11.88
C THR A 186 10.30 -17.76 -13.25
N ARG A 187 9.47 -18.79 -13.41
CA ARG A 187 9.27 -19.45 -14.69
C ARG A 187 8.70 -18.50 -15.74
N PHE A 188 7.67 -17.75 -15.38
CA PHE A 188 7.02 -16.78 -16.26
C PHE A 188 7.99 -15.68 -16.74
N LEU A 189 8.88 -15.24 -15.87
CA LEU A 189 9.85 -14.19 -16.15
C LEU A 189 11.09 -14.71 -16.91
N ALA A 190 11.49 -15.95 -16.67
CA ALA A 190 12.57 -16.59 -17.42
C ALA A 190 12.29 -16.63 -18.93
N ASP A 191 11.04 -16.90 -19.32
CA ASP A 191 10.59 -16.88 -20.73
C ASP A 191 10.72 -15.47 -21.39
N ARG A 192 10.90 -14.42 -20.57
CA ARG A 192 11.07 -13.02 -20.99
C ARG A 192 12.49 -12.49 -20.80
N GLY A 193 13.44 -13.36 -20.45
CA GLY A 193 14.84 -12.98 -20.25
C GLY A 193 15.16 -12.32 -18.91
N PHE A 194 14.23 -12.38 -17.95
CA PHE A 194 14.50 -11.95 -16.58
C PHE A 194 15.22 -13.05 -15.80
N PRO A 195 16.11 -12.70 -14.86
CA PRO A 195 16.74 -13.65 -13.95
C PRO A 195 15.76 -14.15 -12.87
N GLU A 196 16.23 -15.06 -12.03
CA GLU A 196 15.46 -15.62 -10.91
C GLU A 196 14.96 -14.54 -9.94
N VAL A 197 13.74 -14.72 -9.45
CA VAL A 197 13.08 -13.80 -8.51
C VAL A 197 12.95 -14.48 -7.16
N ARG A 198 13.25 -13.72 -6.10
CA ARG A 198 13.04 -14.14 -4.71
C ARG A 198 11.98 -13.30 -4.03
N LEU A 199 11.06 -13.97 -3.36
CA LEU A 199 9.93 -13.37 -2.65
C LEU A 199 10.15 -13.45 -1.15
N LEU A 200 10.19 -12.28 -0.51
CA LEU A 200 10.21 -12.12 0.93
C LEU A 200 8.77 -11.96 1.43
N ALA A 201 8.42 -12.73 2.45
CA ALA A 201 7.10 -12.71 3.07
C ALA A 201 7.19 -12.27 4.53
N ARG A 202 6.36 -11.29 4.93
CA ARG A 202 6.23 -10.82 6.32
C ARG A 202 4.75 -10.86 6.73
N ALA A 203 4.44 -11.46 7.88
CA ALA A 203 3.09 -11.41 8.42
C ALA A 203 2.71 -9.97 8.80
N LEU A 204 1.48 -9.56 8.46
CA LEU A 204 0.93 -8.26 8.78
C LEU A 204 -0.31 -8.39 9.66
N ASP A 205 -0.52 -7.40 10.53
CA ASP A 205 -1.74 -7.32 11.33
C ASP A 205 -2.90 -6.76 10.48
N PRO A 206 -3.97 -7.55 10.21
CA PRO A 206 -5.13 -7.06 9.48
C PRO A 206 -5.83 -5.88 10.18
N ALA A 207 -5.78 -5.79 11.51
CA ALA A 207 -6.41 -4.71 12.25
C ALA A 207 -5.69 -3.36 12.05
N ALA A 208 -4.38 -3.38 11.81
CA ALA A 208 -3.62 -2.19 11.48
C ALA A 208 -3.91 -1.70 10.05
N LEU A 209 -4.16 -2.62 9.11
CA LEU A 209 -4.43 -2.32 7.70
C LEU A 209 -5.88 -1.85 7.44
N ALA A 210 -6.81 -2.19 8.34
CA ALA A 210 -8.21 -1.80 8.23
C ALA A 210 -8.51 -0.35 8.67
N ARG A 211 -7.49 0.40 9.09
CA ARG A 211 -7.59 1.80 9.54
C ARG A 211 -7.53 2.79 8.39
#